data_AF-A0A2V3JMY7-F1
#
_entry.id   AF-A0A2V3JMY7-F1
#
_cell.length_a   1.000
_cell.length_b   1.000
_cell.length_c   1.000
_cell.angle_alpha   90.00
_cell.angle_beta   90.00
_cell.angle_gamma   90.00
#
_symmetry.space_group_name_H-M   'P 1'
#
loop_
_entity.id
_entity.type
_entity.pdbx_description
1 polymer ?
#
loop_
_entity_poly.entity_id
_entity_poly.type
_entity_poly.pdbx_seq_one_letter_code
_entity_poly.pdbx_strand_id
1 'polypeptide(L)'
;MPERIYLIGKDQDLLELSEQALDTKDMLQELLAKYPKLLAGEKLDMQEPRRWLFVSRELSVPDGSDVRRWSLDHLFLYQEAVPHSWK
;
A
#
# COMPACT_ATOMS: atom_id res chain seq x y z
N MET A 1 -14.92 -21.77 -8.23
CA MET A 1 -14.00 -22.45 -7.30
C MET A 1 -13.19 -21.35 -6.65
N PRO A 2 -13.18 -21.18 -5.33
CA PRO A 2 -12.30 -20.19 -4.72
C PRO A 2 -10.86 -20.54 -5.09
N GLU A 3 -10.09 -19.55 -5.54
CA GLU A 3 -8.66 -19.73 -5.80
C GLU A 3 -7.97 -20.04 -4.47
N ARG A 4 -7.09 -21.05 -4.46
CA ARG A 4 -6.31 -21.42 -3.27
C ARG A 4 -4.89 -20.93 -3.43
N ILE A 5 -4.41 -20.18 -2.44
CA ILE A 5 -3.04 -19.67 -2.40
C ILE A 5 -2.27 -20.52 -1.38
N TYR A 6 -1.07 -20.95 -1.74
CA TYR A 6 -0.18 -21.71 -0.86
C TYR A 6 1.15 -20.97 -0.68
N LEU A 7 1.66 -20.92 0.55
CA LEU A 7 3.05 -20.56 0.82
C LEU A 7 3.90 -21.83 0.84
N ILE A 8 5.00 -21.81 0.09
CA ILE A 8 6.01 -22.87 0.10
C ILE A 8 7.08 -22.48 1.11
N GLY A 9 7.20 -23.25 2.19
CA GLY A 9 8.21 -23.04 3.21
C GLY A 9 9.60 -23.53 2.78
N LYS A 10 10.60 -23.25 3.61
CA LYS A 10 12.00 -23.60 3.31
C LYS A 10 12.23 -25.11 3.20
N ASP A 11 11.39 -25.90 3.88
CA ASP A 11 11.50 -27.35 3.93
C ASP A 11 10.57 -28.04 2.90
N GLN A 12 10.08 -27.28 1.91
CA GLN A 12 9.12 -27.73 0.88
C GLN A 12 7.74 -28.12 1.44
N ASP A 13 7.43 -27.67 2.66
CA ASP A 13 6.11 -27.76 3.24
C ASP A 13 5.16 -26.74 2.58
N LEU A 14 3.87 -27.10 2.52
CA LEU A 14 2.82 -26.26 1.95
C LEU A 14 1.89 -25.77 3.07
N LEU A 15 1.77 -24.44 3.18
CA LEU A 15 0.79 -23.79 4.03
C LEU A 15 -0.31 -23.18 3.16
N GLU A 16 -1.53 -23.72 3.25
CA GLU A 16 -2.71 -23.12 2.60
C GLU A 16 -3.07 -21.80 3.29
N LEU A 17 -3.21 -20.74 2.50
CA LEU A 17 -3.71 -19.46 2.97
C LEU A 17 -5.23 -19.43 2.79
N SER A 18 -5.94 -19.16 3.88
CA SER A 18 -7.36 -18.86 3.84
C SER A 18 -7.56 -17.37 3.58
N GLU A 19 -8.32 -17.02 2.55
CA GLU A 19 -8.80 -15.66 2.35
C GLU A 19 -9.58 -15.17 3.59
N GLN A 20 -9.37 -13.92 3.96
CA GLN A 20 -10.06 -13.25 5.06
C GLN A 20 -10.63 -11.94 4.54
N ALA A 21 -11.84 -11.59 5.00
CA ALA A 21 -12.44 -10.32 4.67
C ALA A 21 -11.67 -9.17 5.32
N LEU A 22 -11.56 -8.05 4.60
CA LEU A 22 -11.13 -6.78 5.18
C LEU A 22 -12.36 -6.11 5.80
N ASP A 23 -12.61 -6.40 7.08
CA ASP A 23 -13.86 -6.00 7.74
C ASP A 23 -14.02 -4.49 7.91
N THR A 24 -12.91 -3.73 7.91
CA THR A 24 -12.96 -2.27 8.09
C THR A 24 -11.98 -1.54 7.19
N LYS A 25 -12.33 -0.29 6.85
CA LYS A 25 -11.42 0.66 6.19
C LYS A 25 -10.13 0.83 7.02
N ASP A 26 -10.26 0.96 8.33
CA ASP A 26 -9.14 1.21 9.23
C ASP A 26 -8.11 0.07 9.20
N MET A 27 -8.56 -1.19 9.21
CA MET A 27 -7.68 -2.36 9.10
C MET A 27 -6.88 -2.37 7.79
N LEU A 28 -7.53 -2.05 6.66
CA LEU A 28 -6.82 -1.89 5.39
C LEU A 28 -5.81 -0.73 5.47
N GLN A 29 -6.21 0.40 6.02
CA GLN A 29 -5.33 1.57 6.14
C GLN A 29 -4.10 1.28 7.03
N GLU A 30 -4.26 0.51 8.11
CA GLU A 30 -3.16 0.05 8.96
C GLU A 30 -2.21 -0.89 8.22
N LEU A 31 -2.75 -1.85 7.46
CA LEU A 31 -1.96 -2.78 6.65
C LEU A 31 -1.15 -2.04 5.59
N LEU A 32 -1.72 -1.04 4.92
CA LEU A 32 -1.00 -0.23 3.93
C LEU A 32 0.10 0.64 4.56
N ALA A 33 -0.14 1.19 5.75
CA ALA A 33 0.88 1.94 6.48
C ALA A 33 2.04 1.04 6.95
N LYS A 34 1.72 -0.16 7.43
CA LYS A 34 2.71 -1.13 7.95
C LYS A 34 3.46 -1.87 6.84
N TYR A 35 2.80 -2.10 5.71
CA TYR A 35 3.35 -2.83 4.57
C TYR A 35 3.17 -2.04 3.26
N PRO A 36 3.88 -0.91 3.07
CA PRO A 36 3.74 -0.07 1.86
C PRO A 36 4.02 -0.81 0.55
N LYS A 37 4.79 -1.89 0.60
CA LYS A 37 5.06 -2.79 -0.53
C LYS A 37 3.80 -3.39 -1.16
N LEU A 38 2.69 -3.47 -0.42
CA LEU A 38 1.40 -3.91 -0.96
C LEU A 38 0.88 -2.98 -2.08
N LEU A 39 1.31 -1.71 -2.11
CA LEU A 39 0.95 -0.74 -3.14
C LEU A 39 1.71 -0.96 -4.47
N ALA A 40 2.80 -1.72 -4.48
CA ALA A 40 3.63 -1.90 -5.68
C ALA A 40 2.92 -2.73 -6.77
N GLY A 41 1.88 -3.48 -6.43
CA GLY A 41 1.12 -4.33 -7.36
C GLY A 41 1.96 -5.41 -8.05
N GLU A 42 1.38 -6.06 -9.07
CA GLU A 42 2.02 -7.14 -9.84
C GLU A 42 3.22 -6.67 -10.71
N LYS A 43 3.42 -5.36 -10.89
CA LYS A 43 4.59 -4.80 -11.59
C LYS A 43 5.78 -4.61 -10.65
N LEU A 44 6.09 -5.66 -9.91
CA LEU A 44 7.37 -5.83 -9.26
C LEU A 44 8.37 -6.22 -10.34
N ASP A 45 9.05 -5.23 -10.93
CA ASP A 45 10.36 -5.53 -11.49
C ASP A 45 11.17 -6.15 -10.33
N MET A 46 11.51 -7.43 -10.46
CA MET A 46 12.22 -8.14 -9.39
C MET A 46 13.67 -7.65 -9.27
N GLN A 47 14.21 -7.02 -10.30
CA GLN A 47 15.55 -6.42 -10.27
C GLN A 47 15.52 -5.03 -9.65
N GLU A 48 14.42 -4.29 -9.84
CA GLU A 48 14.23 -2.95 -9.27
C GLU A 48 12.83 -2.77 -8.67
N PRO A 49 12.57 -3.36 -7.48
CA PRO A 49 11.25 -3.30 -6.88
C PRO A 49 10.89 -1.88 -6.48
N ARG A 50 9.69 -1.44 -6.86
CA ARG A 50 9.15 -0.13 -6.49
C ARG A 50 9.12 0.03 -4.97
N ARG A 51 9.82 1.04 -4.46
CA ARG A 51 9.83 1.40 -3.04
C ARG A 51 8.92 2.59 -2.76
N TRP A 52 8.08 2.40 -1.74
CA TRP A 52 7.23 3.42 -1.17
C TRP A 52 7.64 3.61 0.29
N LEU A 53 7.84 4.87 0.68
CA LEU A 53 8.06 5.24 2.08
C LEU A 53 6.77 5.83 2.64
N PHE A 54 6.22 5.19 3.68
CA PHE A 54 5.09 5.75 4.42
C PHE A 54 5.54 6.99 5.22
N VAL A 55 4.77 8.08 5.12
CA VAL A 55 5.03 9.33 5.85
C VAL A 55 4.01 9.57 6.93
N SER A 56 2.72 9.58 6.59
CA SER A 56 1.64 9.86 7.55
C SER A 56 0.28 9.37 7.07
N ARG A 57 -0.65 9.24 8.03
CA ARG A 57 -2.08 9.03 7.80
C ARG A 57 -2.86 10.31 8.08
N GLU A 58 -4.04 10.43 7.47
CA GLU A 58 -5.03 11.49 7.74
C GLU A 58 -4.44 12.91 7.65
N LEU A 59 -3.60 13.14 6.64
CA LEU A 59 -2.89 14.40 6.45
C LEU A 59 -3.81 15.46 5.86
N SER A 60 -4.00 16.57 6.58
CA SER A 60 -4.74 17.72 6.04
C SER A 60 -3.98 18.40 4.91
N VAL A 61 -4.68 18.71 3.81
CA VAL A 61 -4.12 19.40 2.64
C VAL A 61 -4.62 20.86 2.64
N PRO A 62 -3.71 21.85 2.73
CA PRO A 62 -4.08 23.25 2.64
C PRO A 62 -4.62 23.60 1.25
N ASP A 63 -5.73 24.34 1.17
CA ASP A 63 -6.31 24.85 -0.08
C ASP A 63 -6.41 26.38 -0.14
N GLY A 64 -5.69 27.07 0.75
CA GLY A 64 -5.73 28.54 0.88
C GLY A 64 -6.93 29.07 1.67
N SER A 65 -7.84 28.20 2.12
CA SER A 65 -8.85 28.56 3.12
C SER A 65 -8.38 28.21 4.54
N ASP A 66 -8.92 28.91 5.54
CA ASP A 66 -8.65 28.62 6.95
C ASP A 66 -9.33 27.33 7.46
N VAL A 67 -10.16 26.70 6.61
CA VAL A 67 -10.89 25.48 6.94
C VAL A 67 -10.17 24.28 6.31
N ARG A 68 -9.87 23.25 7.12
CA ARG A 68 -9.30 21.98 6.62
C ARG A 68 -10.36 21.20 5.85
N ARG A 69 -10.54 21.54 4.58
CA ARG A 69 -11.53 20.91 3.70
C ARG A 69 -11.06 19.57 3.14
N TRP A 70 -9.77 19.45 2.88
CA TRP A 70 -9.19 18.28 2.22
C TRP A 70 -8.26 17.51 3.15
N SER A 71 -8.32 16.20 3.07
CA SER A 71 -7.36 15.32 3.72
C SER A 71 -6.97 14.16 2.80
N LEU A 72 -5.75 13.68 2.99
CA LEU A 72 -5.27 12.43 2.41
C LEU A 72 -5.37 11.34 3.48
N ASP A 73 -5.94 10.20 3.13
CA ASP A 73 -5.91 9.01 3.99
C ASP A 73 -4.44 8.61 4.29
N HIS A 74 -3.57 8.68 3.27
CA HIS A 74 -2.14 8.41 3.40
C HIS A 74 -1.28 9.31 2.54
N LEU A 75 -0.11 9.68 3.07
CA LEU A 75 0.99 10.26 2.31
C LEU A 75 2.14 9.26 2.23
N PHE A 76 2.56 8.95 1.00
CA PHE A 76 3.74 8.14 0.69
C PHE A 76 4.70 8.91 -0.21
N LEU A 77 6.00 8.62 -0.08
CA LEU A 77 7.01 9.03 -1.05
C LEU A 77 7.37 7.85 -1.95
N TYR A 78 7.46 8.11 -3.25
CA TYR A 78 7.85 7.13 -4.25
C TYR A 78 9.34 7.27 -4.58
N GLN A 79 10.02 6.15 -4.82
CA GLN A 79 11.48 6.08 -5.00
C GLN A 79 12.06 7.06 -6.04
N GLU A 80 11.33 7.30 -7.13
CA GLU A 80 11.83 8.16 -8.21
C GLU A 80 11.67 9.64 -7.85
N ALA A 81 10.78 9.97 -6.91
CA ALA A 81 10.39 11.33 -6.54
C ALA A 81 10.10 12.25 -7.75
N VAL A 82 9.81 11.68 -8.93
CA VAL A 82 9.57 12.43 -10.16
C VAL A 82 8.15 12.99 -10.09
N PRO A 83 8.00 14.33 -10.02
CA PRO A 83 6.70 14.94 -10.22
C PRO A 83 6.26 14.57 -11.62
N HIS A 84 5.06 14.00 -11.79
CA HIS A 84 4.49 13.91 -13.13
C HIS A 84 4.44 15.33 -13.68
N SER A 85 5.16 15.58 -14.78
CA SER A 85 5.05 16.83 -15.49
C SER A 85 3.65 16.89 -16.06
N TRP A 86 2.79 17.71 -15.46
CA TRP A 86 1.48 18.01 -16.00
C TRP A 86 1.74 18.77 -17.31
N LYS A 87 1.60 18.10 -18.44
CA LYS A 87 1.45 18.72 -19.76
C LYS A 87 -0.03 18.82 -20.08
#